data_AF-A0A1G2MHC5-F1
#
_entry.id   AF-A0A1G2MHC5-F1
#
_cell.length_a   1.000
_cell.length_b   1.000
_cell.length_c   1.000
_cell.angle_alpha   90.00
_cell.angle_beta   90.00
_cell.angle_gamma   90.00
#
_symmetry.space_group_name_H-M   'P 1'
#
loop_
_entity.id
_entity.type
_entity.pdbx_description
1 polymer ?
#
loop_
_entity_poly.entity_id
_entity_poly.type
_entity_poly.pdbx_seq_one_letter_code
_entity_poly.pdbx_strand_id
1 'polypeptide(L)'
;MVLWLVFSWLFEFKLPKFIAANALMLAFAAVLLATLGSLTYSEVLGYAPCKLCWIQRIFMYPQVLILGLALFGKHKGSRALVDTSLVLSAIGAVVALYHYLMQLGIIPEGSCAAIGYSVSCAERFVLQFGYITIPLMAFSAFLLVTFALLLKRKE
;
A
#
# COMPACT_ATOMS: atom_id res chain seq x y z
N MET A 1 20.61 -13.85 -13.88
CA MET A 1 20.63 -15.22 -13.33
C MET A 1 20.21 -15.25 -11.86
N VAL A 2 20.86 -14.49 -10.96
CA VAL A 2 20.47 -14.40 -9.54
C VAL A 2 19.07 -13.83 -9.35
N LEU A 3 18.70 -12.79 -10.10
CA LEU A 3 17.33 -12.25 -10.09
C LEU A 3 16.29 -13.26 -10.57
N TRP A 4 16.62 -14.11 -11.56
CA TRP A 4 15.70 -15.14 -12.06
C TRP A 4 15.56 -16.30 -11.08
N LEU A 5 16.63 -16.64 -10.36
CA LEU A 5 16.62 -17.65 -9.29
C LEU A 5 15.91 -17.16 -8.04
N VAL A 6 16.09 -15.89 -7.64
CA VAL A 6 15.31 -15.28 -6.55
C VAL A 6 13.84 -15.15 -6.95
N PHE A 7 13.57 -14.80 -8.22
CA PHE A 7 12.21 -14.69 -8.75
C PHE A 7 11.53 -16.06 -8.87
N SER A 8 12.25 -17.11 -9.29
CA SER A 8 11.73 -18.48 -9.35
C SER A 8 11.58 -19.08 -7.95
N TRP A 9 12.51 -18.79 -7.03
CA TRP A 9 12.46 -19.25 -5.64
C TRP A 9 11.37 -18.55 -4.81
N LEU A 10 11.09 -17.27 -5.07
CA LEU A 10 9.90 -16.58 -4.55
C LEU A 10 8.60 -17.19 -5.08
N PHE A 11 8.59 -17.72 -6.31
CA PHE A 11 7.40 -18.26 -6.98
C PHE A 11 7.14 -19.75 -6.71
N GLU A 12 8.15 -20.53 -6.28
CA GLU A 12 8.02 -21.97 -6.00
C GLU A 12 7.66 -22.30 -4.54
N PHE A 13 7.44 -21.30 -3.69
CA PHE A 13 6.78 -21.53 -2.42
C PHE A 13 5.38 -22.11 -2.72
N LYS A 14 5.17 -23.40 -2.43
CA LYS A 14 3.83 -24.00 -2.37
C LYS A 14 3.08 -23.27 -1.26
N LEU A 15 2.49 -22.15 -1.62
CA LEU A 15 1.78 -21.30 -0.67
C LEU A 15 0.63 -22.15 -0.11
N PRO A 16 0.48 -22.24 1.21
CA PRO A 16 -0.56 -23.09 1.78
C PRO A 16 -1.91 -22.67 1.19
N LYS A 17 -2.68 -23.65 0.70
CA LYS A 17 -4.03 -23.43 0.14
C LYS A 17 -4.91 -22.55 1.04
N PHE A 18 -4.65 -22.59 2.34
CA PHE A 18 -5.26 -21.71 3.34
C PHE A 18 -5.08 -20.20 3.05
N ILE A 19 -3.89 -19.76 2.63
CA ILE A 19 -3.61 -18.35 2.35
C ILE A 19 -4.33 -17.90 1.09
N ALA A 20 -4.30 -18.74 0.04
CA ALA A 20 -4.97 -18.43 -1.22
C ALA A 20 -6.51 -18.35 -1.04
N ALA A 21 -7.10 -19.29 -0.28
CA ALA A 21 -8.52 -19.28 0.05
C ALA A 21 -8.95 -18.02 0.83
N ASN A 22 -8.07 -17.48 1.68
CA ASN A 22 -8.34 -16.31 2.51
C ASN A 22 -7.73 -15.01 1.95
N ALA A 23 -7.20 -15.03 0.73
CA ALA A 23 -6.42 -13.91 0.19
C ALA A 23 -7.21 -12.59 0.12
N LEU A 24 -8.51 -12.66 -0.22
CA LEU A 24 -9.37 -11.48 -0.29
C LEU A 24 -9.63 -10.87 1.10
N MET A 25 -9.74 -11.71 2.14
CA MET A 25 -9.88 -11.27 3.53
C MET A 25 -8.58 -10.64 4.04
N LEU A 26 -7.42 -11.23 3.70
CA LEU A 26 -6.11 -10.66 4.04
C LEU A 26 -5.90 -9.30 3.37
N ALA A 27 -6.25 -9.16 2.09
CA ALA A 27 -6.19 -7.89 1.37
C ALA A 27 -7.08 -6.83 2.02
N PHE A 28 -8.33 -7.18 2.36
CA PHE A 28 -9.25 -6.27 3.04
C PHE A 28 -8.72 -5.82 4.40
N ALA A 29 -8.24 -6.75 5.23
CA ALA A 29 -7.67 -6.44 6.54
C ALA A 29 -6.44 -5.52 6.42
N ALA A 30 -5.55 -5.77 5.45
CA ALA A 30 -4.37 -4.96 5.22
C ALA A 30 -4.72 -3.51 4.84
N VAL A 31 -5.65 -3.29 3.89
CA VAL A 31 -6.09 -1.94 3.51
C VAL A 31 -6.81 -1.24 4.66
N LEU A 32 -7.65 -1.96 5.41
CA LEU A 32 -8.39 -1.40 6.54
C LEU A 32 -7.42 -0.92 7.64
N LEU A 33 -6.45 -1.76 8.03
CA LEU A 33 -5.44 -1.40 9.01
C LEU A 33 -4.55 -0.26 8.54
N ALA A 34 -4.14 -0.25 7.26
CA ALA A 34 -3.36 0.84 6.69
C ALA A 34 -4.15 2.17 6.68
N THR A 35 -5.44 2.11 6.38
CA THR A 35 -6.34 3.27 6.41
C THR A 35 -6.50 3.80 7.83
N LEU A 36 -6.84 2.93 8.79
CA LEU A 36 -6.97 3.31 10.20
C LEU A 36 -5.66 3.88 10.75
N GLY A 37 -4.52 3.23 10.49
CA GLY A 37 -3.21 3.73 10.89
C GLY A 37 -2.93 5.13 10.31
N SER A 38 -3.20 5.33 9.02
CA SER A 38 -3.08 6.63 8.36
C SER A 38 -3.94 7.72 9.02
N LEU A 39 -5.19 7.40 9.42
CA LEU A 39 -6.05 8.35 10.14
C LEU A 39 -5.52 8.63 11.56
N THR A 40 -5.10 7.61 12.30
CA THR A 40 -4.55 7.77 13.66
C THR A 40 -3.33 8.70 13.65
N TYR A 41 -2.44 8.56 12.67
CA TYR A 41 -1.28 9.45 12.56
C TYR A 41 -1.66 10.93 12.36
N SER A 42 -2.73 11.23 11.63
CA SER A 42 -3.14 12.63 11.42
C SER A 42 -4.02 13.18 12.53
N GLU A 43 -5.05 12.45 12.97
CA GLU A 43 -6.05 12.97 13.91
C GLU A 43 -5.62 12.84 15.37
N VAL A 44 -4.89 11.78 15.72
CA VAL A 44 -4.52 11.50 17.13
C VAL A 44 -3.12 12.02 17.43
N LEU A 45 -2.17 11.77 16.52
CA LEU A 45 -0.76 12.18 16.69
C LEU A 45 -0.45 13.56 16.10
N GLY A 46 -1.39 14.16 15.36
CA GLY A 46 -1.26 15.51 14.81
C GLY A 46 -0.23 15.64 13.67
N TYR A 47 0.16 14.54 13.00
CA TYR A 47 1.08 14.61 11.87
C TYR A 47 0.37 15.17 10.63
N ALA A 48 0.81 16.38 10.24
CA ALA A 48 0.33 17.04 9.03
C ALA A 48 0.71 16.21 7.78
N PRO A 49 -0.25 15.86 6.91
CA PRO A 49 0.04 15.07 5.73
C PRO A 49 0.71 15.92 4.65
N CYS A 50 1.75 15.37 4.03
CA CYS A 50 2.37 15.92 2.84
C CYS A 50 1.52 15.71 1.57
N LYS A 51 1.85 16.38 0.46
CA LYS A 51 1.14 16.22 -0.82
C LYS A 51 1.16 14.78 -1.35
N LEU A 52 2.30 14.09 -1.27
CA LEU A 52 2.40 12.68 -1.69
C LEU A 52 1.65 11.74 -0.76
N CYS A 53 1.63 12.04 0.53
CA CYS A 53 0.89 11.30 1.54
C CYS A 53 -0.61 11.33 1.20
N TRP A 54 -1.12 12.49 0.78
CA TRP A 54 -2.47 12.65 0.26
C TRP A 54 -2.73 11.83 -0.99
N ILE A 55 -1.80 11.81 -1.94
CA ILE A 55 -1.93 10.98 -3.15
C ILE A 55 -2.01 9.48 -2.76
N GLN A 56 -1.19 9.02 -1.82
CA GLN A 56 -1.26 7.65 -1.32
C GLN A 56 -2.63 7.33 -0.68
N ARG A 57 -3.22 8.27 0.07
CA ARG A 57 -4.57 8.11 0.66
C ARG A 57 -5.66 7.97 -0.41
N ILE A 58 -5.57 8.73 -1.50
CA ILE A 58 -6.52 8.64 -2.63
C ILE A 58 -6.51 7.23 -3.24
N PHE A 59 -5.35 6.57 -3.30
CA PHE A 59 -5.26 5.19 -3.79
C PHE A 59 -5.62 4.14 -2.74
N MET A 60 -5.41 4.41 -1.45
CA MET A 60 -5.66 3.45 -0.37
C MET A 60 -7.13 3.43 0.08
N TYR A 61 -7.76 4.57 0.34
CA TYR A 61 -9.06 4.63 1.01
C TYR A 61 -10.20 4.01 0.18
N PRO A 62 -10.29 4.23 -1.15
CA PRO A 62 -11.31 3.59 -1.97
C PRO A 62 -11.21 2.06 -1.99
N GLN A 63 -10.00 1.51 -1.80
CA GLN A 63 -9.80 0.07 -1.78
C GLN A 63 -10.52 -0.61 -0.60
N VAL A 64 -10.71 0.08 0.52
CA VAL A 64 -11.50 -0.45 1.66
C VAL A 64 -12.92 -0.77 1.19
N LEU A 65 -13.53 0.16 0.45
CA LEU A 65 -14.88 -0.01 -0.05
C LEU A 65 -14.94 -1.08 -1.15
N ILE A 66 -14.01 -1.04 -2.12
CA ILE A 66 -13.97 -1.99 -3.24
C ILE A 66 -13.78 -3.43 -2.73
N LEU A 67 -12.81 -3.66 -1.83
CA LEU A 67 -12.55 -4.98 -1.26
C LEU A 67 -13.64 -5.40 -0.28
N GLY A 68 -14.23 -4.46 0.46
CA GLY A 68 -15.40 -4.73 1.30
C GLY A 68 -16.60 -5.21 0.50
N LEU A 69 -16.86 -4.60 -0.66
CA LEU A 69 -17.88 -5.07 -1.60
C LEU A 69 -17.53 -6.43 -2.22
N ALA A 70 -16.25 -6.67 -2.51
CA ALA A 70 -15.81 -7.97 -3.01
C ALA A 70 -15.90 -9.10 -1.97
N LEU A 71 -15.86 -8.78 -0.67
CA LEU A 71 -15.92 -9.75 0.43
C LEU A 71 -17.36 -9.98 0.92
N PHE A 72 -18.12 -8.90 1.14
CA PHE A 72 -19.44 -8.94 1.78
C PHE A 72 -20.60 -8.60 0.84
N GLY A 73 -20.34 -7.94 -0.28
CA GLY A 73 -21.37 -7.44 -1.19
C GLY A 73 -22.06 -8.53 -2.01
N LYS A 74 -23.05 -8.14 -2.83
CA LYS A 74 -23.77 -9.07 -3.72
C LYS A 74 -22.88 -9.70 -4.80
N HIS A 75 -21.79 -9.02 -5.16
CA HIS A 75 -20.82 -9.45 -6.16
C HIS A 75 -19.56 -10.08 -5.52
N LYS A 76 -19.74 -11.00 -4.56
CA LYS A 76 -18.62 -11.64 -3.85
C LYS A 76 -17.66 -12.29 -4.83
N GLY A 77 -16.36 -12.02 -4.66
CA GLY A 77 -15.31 -12.57 -5.53
C GLY A 77 -15.35 -12.07 -6.97
N SER A 78 -16.07 -10.97 -7.28
CA SER A 78 -16.09 -10.40 -8.62
C SER A 78 -14.68 -10.02 -9.08
N ARG A 79 -14.27 -10.61 -10.20
CA ARG A 79 -12.97 -10.37 -10.83
C ARG A 79 -12.74 -8.90 -11.15
N ALA A 80 -13.79 -8.18 -11.55
CA ALA A 80 -13.70 -6.75 -11.84
C ALA A 80 -13.30 -5.92 -10.60
N LEU A 81 -13.84 -6.25 -9.42
CA LEU A 81 -13.51 -5.56 -8.17
C LEU A 81 -12.07 -5.87 -7.73
N VAL A 82 -11.65 -7.13 -7.86
CA VAL A 82 -10.27 -7.57 -7.58
C VAL A 82 -9.28 -6.85 -8.49
N ASP A 83 -9.54 -6.82 -9.81
CA ASP A 83 -8.66 -6.20 -10.80
C ASP A 83 -8.59 -4.68 -10.60
N THR A 84 -9.71 -4.03 -10.28
CA THR A 84 -9.74 -2.59 -9.96
C THR A 84 -8.86 -2.29 -8.76
N SER A 85 -9.03 -3.03 -7.66
CA SER A 85 -8.22 -2.83 -6.46
C SER A 85 -6.73 -3.10 -6.70
N LEU A 86 -6.40 -4.08 -7.55
CA LEU A 86 -5.03 -4.41 -7.93
C LEU A 86 -4.35 -3.27 -8.70
N VAL A 87 -5.04 -2.64 -9.65
CA VAL A 87 -4.52 -1.47 -10.39
C VAL A 87 -4.27 -0.30 -9.44
N LEU A 88 -5.23 0.02 -8.56
CA LEU A 88 -5.04 1.07 -7.56
C LEU A 88 -3.84 0.77 -6.64
N SER A 89 -3.66 -0.49 -6.26
CA SER A 89 -2.59 -0.90 -5.34
C SER A 89 -1.22 -0.79 -6.00
N ALA A 90 -1.12 -1.18 -7.27
CA ALA A 90 0.12 -1.04 -8.05
C ALA A 90 0.52 0.43 -8.20
N ILE A 91 -0.42 1.33 -8.52
CA ILE A 91 -0.14 2.77 -8.63
C ILE A 91 0.25 3.34 -7.26
N GLY A 92 -0.50 2.99 -6.21
CA GLY A 92 -0.20 3.39 -4.84
C GLY A 92 1.20 2.95 -4.38
N ALA A 93 1.61 1.73 -4.73
CA ALA A 93 2.94 1.21 -4.44
C ALA A 93 4.04 2.02 -5.13
N VAL A 94 3.86 2.39 -6.40
CA VAL A 94 4.84 3.23 -7.12
C VAL A 94 4.97 4.60 -6.47
N VAL A 95 3.86 5.24 -6.10
CA VAL A 95 3.87 6.54 -5.41
C VAL A 95 4.53 6.43 -4.02
N ALA A 96 4.28 5.34 -3.30
CA ALA A 96 4.89 5.10 -1.99
C ALA A 96 6.40 4.86 -2.07
N LEU A 97 6.84 4.09 -3.07
CA LEU A 97 8.26 3.89 -3.36
C LEU A 97 8.95 5.20 -3.72
N TYR A 98 8.35 5.99 -4.63
CA TYR A 98 8.87 7.30 -5.02
C TYR A 98 9.04 8.22 -3.80
N HIS A 99 8.04 8.25 -2.92
CA HIS A 99 8.10 9.05 -1.70
C HIS A 99 9.17 8.56 -0.72
N TYR A 100 9.33 7.25 -0.55
CA TYR A 100 10.41 6.68 0.27
C TYR A 100 11.81 7.05 -0.27
N LEU A 101 12.01 6.96 -1.58
CA LEU A 101 13.28 7.33 -2.23
C LEU A 101 13.61 8.82 -2.09
N MET A 102 12.61 9.70 -2.12
CA MET A 102 12.80 11.12 -1.81
C MET A 102 13.18 11.33 -0.35
N GLN A 103 12.53 10.64 0.59
CA GLN A 103 12.91 10.73 2.00
C GLN A 103 14.35 10.28 2.23
N LEU A 104 14.87 9.30 1.48
CA LEU A 104 16.26 8.87 1.54
C LEU A 104 17.26 9.86 0.91
N GLY A 105 16.79 10.91 0.24
CA GLY A 105 17.65 11.88 -0.46
C GLY A 105 18.20 11.38 -1.80
N ILE A 106 17.71 10.24 -2.30
CA ILE A 106 18.11 9.68 -3.61
C ILE A 106 17.47 10.49 -4.75
N ILE A 107 16.25 10.97 -4.53
CA ILE A 107 15.50 11.79 -5.48
C ILE A 107 15.32 13.19 -4.86
N PRO A 108 15.60 14.27 -5.61
CA PRO A 108 15.37 15.63 -5.13
C PRO A 108 13.88 15.88 -4.88
N GLU A 109 13.55 16.65 -3.83
CA GLU A 109 12.16 16.93 -3.41
C GLU A 109 11.31 17.65 -4.48
N GLY A 110 11.97 18.31 -5.45
CA GLY A 110 11.31 18.95 -6.59
C GLY A 110 10.21 19.93 -6.17
N SER A 111 9.01 19.76 -6.73
CA SER A 111 7.82 20.60 -6.45
C SER A 111 6.99 20.14 -5.24
N CYS A 112 7.54 19.27 -4.39
CA CYS A 112 6.92 18.80 -3.14
C CYS A 112 7.30 19.66 -1.93
N ALA A 113 7.62 20.94 -2.18
CA ALA A 113 7.81 21.94 -1.14
C ALA A 113 6.50 22.14 -0.36
N ALA A 114 6.60 22.53 0.92
CA ALA A 114 5.46 22.84 1.77
C ALA A 114 4.61 23.96 1.14
N ILE A 115 3.34 23.68 0.81
CA ILE A 115 2.39 24.68 0.30
C ILE A 115 1.16 24.69 1.21
N GLY A 116 0.85 25.85 1.80
CA GLY A 116 -0.31 26.03 2.68
C GLY A 116 -0.27 25.13 3.90
N TYR A 117 -1.27 24.24 4.04
CA TYR A 117 -1.39 23.29 5.17
C TYR A 117 -0.54 22.02 5.01
N SER A 118 0.22 21.87 3.93
CA SER A 118 1.06 20.69 3.68
C SER A 118 2.51 20.93 4.08
N VAL A 119 3.07 19.98 4.82
CA VAL A 119 4.50 19.91 5.18
C VAL A 119 5.35 19.37 4.03
N SER A 120 6.67 19.55 4.13
CA SER A 120 7.60 19.03 3.11
C SER A 120 7.53 17.50 3.04
N CYS A 121 7.55 16.96 1.82
CA CYS A 121 7.59 15.52 1.58
C CYS A 121 8.94 14.88 1.97
N ALA A 122 9.98 15.69 2.18
CA ALA A 122 11.28 15.23 2.67
C ALA A 122 11.30 15.05 4.20
N GLU A 123 10.32 15.61 4.90
CA GLU A 123 10.25 15.55 6.36
C GLU A 123 9.91 14.13 6.84
N ARG A 124 10.62 13.68 7.89
CA ARG A 124 10.49 12.33 8.45
C ARG A 124 9.86 12.41 9.84
N PHE A 125 8.53 12.31 9.91
CA PHE A 125 7.78 12.34 11.19
C PHE A 125 8.00 11.10 12.06
N VAL A 126 8.17 9.94 11.42
CA VAL A 126 8.40 8.66 12.10
C VAL A 126 9.66 8.04 11.52
N LEU A 127 10.61 7.71 12.40
CA LEU A 127 11.85 7.04 12.05
C LEU A 127 12.09 5.88 13.03
N GLN A 128 11.28 4.83 12.90
CA GLN A 128 11.45 3.64 13.73
C GLN A 128 12.63 2.81 13.17
N PHE A 129 13.50 2.31 14.04
CA PHE A 129 14.71 1.54 13.68
C PHE A 129 15.69 2.26 12.72
N GLY A 130 15.55 3.57 12.52
CA GLY A 130 16.44 4.36 11.65
C GLY A 130 16.11 4.34 10.15
N TYR A 131 15.16 3.49 9.70
CA TYR A 131 14.79 3.37 8.28
C TYR A 131 13.28 3.21 8.02
N ILE A 132 12.47 2.89 9.04
CA ILE A 132 11.02 2.71 8.87
C ILE A 132 10.34 4.07 8.94
N THR A 133 9.91 4.54 7.78
CA THR A 133 9.12 5.76 7.64
C THR A 133 7.68 5.45 7.25
N ILE A 134 6.79 6.43 7.38
CA ILE A 134 5.37 6.31 6.99
C ILE A 134 5.22 5.83 5.53
N PRO A 135 5.95 6.37 4.55
CA PRO A 135 5.88 5.90 3.17
C PRO A 135 6.30 4.44 2.99
N LEU A 136 7.28 3.96 3.77
CA LEU A 136 7.69 2.55 3.72
C LEU A 136 6.59 1.62 4.24
N MET A 137 5.90 2.03 5.31
CA MET A 137 4.75 1.28 5.83
C MET A 137 3.57 1.26 4.85
N ALA A 138 3.32 2.38 4.16
CA ALA A 138 2.31 2.42 3.10
C ALA A 138 2.71 1.54 1.90
N PHE A 139 3.98 1.54 1.52
CA PHE A 139 4.51 0.70 0.44
C PHE A 139 4.34 -0.80 0.76
N SER A 140 4.68 -1.23 1.98
CA SER A 140 4.50 -2.63 2.37
C SER A 140 3.03 -3.03 2.39
N ALA A 141 2.12 -2.15 2.82
CA ALA A 141 0.69 -2.39 2.75
C ALA A 141 0.20 -2.58 1.30
N PHE A 142 0.58 -1.69 0.36
CA PHE A 142 0.22 -1.85 -1.05
C PHE A 142 0.79 -3.13 -1.67
N LEU A 143 2.03 -3.51 -1.31
CA LEU A 143 2.61 -4.77 -1.79
C LEU A 143 1.87 -6.00 -1.24
N LEU A 144 1.51 -6.00 0.04
CA LEU A 144 0.74 -7.10 0.65
C LEU A 144 -0.62 -7.26 -0.04
N VAL A 145 -1.31 -6.15 -0.31
CA VAL A 145 -2.59 -6.15 -1.02
C VAL A 145 -2.42 -6.64 -2.45
N THR A 146 -1.43 -6.14 -3.18
CA THR A 146 -1.13 -6.56 -4.55
C THR A 146 -0.86 -8.07 -4.61
N PHE A 147 -0.02 -8.58 -3.71
CA PHE A 147 0.31 -10.00 -3.67
C PHE A 147 -0.90 -10.86 -3.33
N ALA A 148 -1.69 -10.48 -2.33
CA ALA A 148 -2.92 -11.18 -1.97
C ALA A 148 -3.93 -11.23 -3.14
N LEU A 149 -4.12 -10.12 -3.86
CA LEU A 149 -5.03 -10.08 -5.01
C LEU A 149 -4.50 -10.89 -6.20
N LEU A 150 -3.18 -10.87 -6.46
CA LEU A 150 -2.57 -11.70 -7.50
C LEU A 150 -2.75 -13.20 -7.22
N LEU A 151 -2.63 -13.62 -5.96
CA LEU A 151 -2.89 -15.00 -5.56
C LEU A 151 -4.35 -15.37 -5.81
N LYS A 152 -5.29 -14.48 -5.47
CA LYS A 152 -6.71 -14.74 -5.70
C LYS A 152 -7.06 -14.87 -7.18
N ARG A 153 -6.31 -14.22 -8.07
CA ARG A 153 -6.48 -14.30 -9.53
C ARG A 153 -5.98 -15.64 -10.12
N LYS A 154 -5.07 -16.32 -9.43
CA LYS A 154 -4.44 -17.57 -9.90
C LYS A 154 -5.21 -18.82 -9.48
N GLU A 155 -6.05 -18.72 -8.45
CA GLU A 155 -7.10 -19.71 -8.13
C GLU A 155 -8.23 -19.70 -9.17
#